data_AF-A0AAV2MZG0-F1
#
_entry.id   AF-A0AAV2MZG0-F1
#
_cell.length_a   1.000
_cell.length_b   1.000
_cell.length_c   1.000
_cell.angle_alpha   90.00
_cell.angle_beta   90.00
_cell.angle_gamma   90.00
#
_symmetry.space_group_name_H-M   'P 1'
#
loop_
_entity.id
_entity.type
_entity.pdbx_description
1 polymer ?
#
loop_
_entity_poly.entity_id
_entity_poly.type
_entity_poly.pdbx_seq_one_letter_code
_entity_poly.pdbx_strand_id
1 'polypeptide(L)'
;MLDKINVDLDLENTETEILIFQCHTQYIRSIQKLLMRPELITKVNKLLGAFKCIESRTINLGGKNIVLYNSDSWDNYRAALESCSKNLKSMRGIVWQSFKVATNILQLIFNDSFEQEIEELIEFSLEIESLKSKVLNIQCNIADAIQYWLQLNKSDKNMQYTDILNNILKSVVSPIHLASNYLNPKYKGRIFMENDEYAYTLEKFSVDNLSGEGMRQYMKYMSQMEIFSKLFDKNALMTKLCFGQ
;
A
#
# COMPACT_ATOMS: atom_id res chain seq x y z
N MET A 1 -6.19 16.82 -5.58
CA MET A 1 -7.38 17.55 -6.07
C MET A 1 -8.37 17.55 -4.91
N LEU A 2 -8.61 18.71 -4.29
CA LEU A 2 -9.57 18.85 -3.18
C LEU A 2 -10.92 19.18 -3.80
N ASP A 3 -11.91 18.30 -3.65
CA ASP A 3 -13.27 18.60 -4.09
C ASP A 3 -13.91 19.59 -3.11
N LYS A 4 -14.20 20.79 -3.60
CA LYS A 4 -14.95 21.80 -2.85
C LYS A 4 -16.42 21.45 -2.91
N ILE A 5 -16.99 21.10 -1.75
CA ILE A 5 -18.43 21.03 -1.59
C ILE A 5 -18.81 22.22 -0.71
N ASN A 6 -19.47 23.22 -1.30
CA ASN A 6 -20.15 24.26 -0.53
C ASN A 6 -21.37 23.62 0.11
N VAL A 7 -21.33 23.46 1.43
CA VAL A 7 -22.50 23.14 2.23
C VAL A 7 -22.90 24.44 2.91
N ASP A 8 -24.07 24.97 2.57
CA ASP A 8 -24.69 26.08 3.30
C ASP A 8 -25.05 25.58 4.70
N LEU A 9 -24.13 25.78 5.64
CA LEU A 9 -24.40 25.71 7.06
C LEU A 9 -24.72 27.14 7.48
N ASP A 10 -25.92 27.38 8.01
CA ASP A 10 -26.36 28.65 8.61
C ASP A 10 -25.47 29.01 9.81
N LEU A 11 -24.26 29.48 9.53
CA LEU A 11 -23.29 30.03 10.46
C LEU A 11 -22.92 31.42 9.93
N GLU A 12 -23.32 32.43 10.67
CA GLU A 12 -23.11 33.84 10.36
C GLU A 12 -21.64 34.11 9.92
N ASN A 13 -21.48 34.54 8.66
CA ASN A 13 -20.34 35.28 8.11
C ASN A 13 -18.91 34.75 8.34
N THR A 14 -18.70 33.44 8.26
CA THR A 14 -17.38 32.90 7.90
C THR A 14 -17.56 31.81 6.85
N GLU A 15 -17.01 32.01 5.65
CA GLU A 15 -16.91 30.96 4.63
C GLU A 15 -16.16 29.78 5.24
N THR A 16 -16.91 28.79 5.71
CA THR A 16 -16.34 27.63 6.38
C THR A 16 -15.95 26.63 5.29
N GLU A 17 -14.67 26.64 4.91
CA GLU A 17 -14.15 25.68 3.94
C GLU A 17 -14.13 24.28 4.58
N ILE A 18 -15.01 23.38 4.10
CA ILE A 18 -15.05 22.00 4.58
C ILE A 18 -13.93 21.22 3.91
N LEU A 19 -12.98 20.73 4.73
CA LEU A 19 -11.91 19.85 4.29
C LEU A 19 -12.40 18.39 4.27
N ILE A 20 -12.55 17.83 3.07
CA ILE A 20 -12.94 16.42 2.88
C ILE A 20 -11.69 15.60 2.59
N PHE A 21 -11.43 14.60 3.43
CA PHE A 21 -10.35 13.63 3.24
C PHE A 21 -10.91 12.31 2.74
N GLN A 22 -10.37 11.82 1.62
CA GLN A 22 -10.70 10.46 1.17
C GLN A 22 -10.11 9.42 2.11
N CYS A 23 -10.89 8.35 2.36
CA CYS A 23 -10.50 7.27 3.23
C CYS A 23 -9.32 6.47 2.65
N HIS A 24 -8.27 6.22 3.45
CA HIS A 24 -7.12 5.40 3.01
C HIS A 24 -7.53 4.00 2.51
N THR A 25 -8.58 3.41 3.07
CA THR A 25 -9.12 2.12 2.62
C THR A 25 -9.67 2.18 1.19
N GLN A 26 -10.19 3.33 0.76
CA GLN A 26 -10.64 3.52 -0.62
C GLN A 26 -9.47 3.48 -1.59
N TYR A 27 -8.37 4.16 -1.29
CA TYR A 27 -7.15 4.12 -2.10
C TYR A 27 -6.53 2.72 -2.16
N ILE A 28 -6.53 1.99 -1.05
CA ILE A 28 -6.07 0.60 -1.00
C ILE A 28 -6.93 -0.28 -1.90
N ARG A 29 -8.26 -0.14 -1.85
CA ARG A 29 -9.17 -0.86 -2.76
C ARG A 29 -8.91 -0.53 -4.23
N SER A 30 -8.58 0.73 -4.54
CA SER A 30 -8.20 1.12 -5.91
C SER A 30 -6.93 0.40 -6.36
N ILE A 31 -5.90 0.31 -5.51
CA ILE A 31 -4.69 -0.47 -5.82
C ILE A 31 -5.04 -1.95 -6.03
N GLN A 32 -5.80 -2.55 -5.12
CA GLN A 32 -6.20 -3.95 -5.24
C GLN A 32 -6.89 -4.22 -6.58
N LYS A 33 -7.81 -3.34 -7.00
CA LYS A 33 -8.47 -3.44 -8.31
C LYS A 33 -7.49 -3.33 -9.48
N LEU A 34 -6.52 -2.40 -9.41
CA LEU A 34 -5.49 -2.24 -10.45
C LEU A 34 -4.57 -3.46 -10.54
N LEU A 35 -4.34 -4.16 -9.43
CA LEU A 35 -3.52 -5.37 -9.37
C LEU A 35 -4.27 -6.63 -9.84
N MET A 36 -5.61 -6.62 -9.82
CA MET A 36 -6.44 -7.73 -10.27
C MET A 36 -6.45 -7.82 -11.81
N ARG A 37 -5.39 -8.40 -12.37
CA ARG A 37 -5.22 -8.61 -13.82
C ARG A 37 -6.11 -9.78 -14.31
N PRO A 38 -7.12 -9.54 -15.17
CA PRO A 38 -8.06 -10.59 -15.62
C PRO A 38 -7.38 -11.69 -16.45
N GLU A 39 -6.35 -11.32 -17.22
CA GLU A 39 -5.62 -12.24 -18.09
C GLU A 39 -4.80 -13.24 -17.27
N LEU A 40 -4.12 -12.76 -16.23
CA LEU A 40 -3.34 -13.59 -15.31
C LEU A 40 -4.24 -14.58 -14.57
N ILE A 41 -5.34 -14.11 -14.00
CA ILE A 41 -6.24 -14.99 -13.24
C ILE A 41 -6.93 -16.02 -14.14
N THR A 42 -7.18 -15.68 -15.40
CA THR A 42 -7.68 -16.63 -16.40
C THR A 42 -6.67 -17.75 -16.64
N LYS A 43 -5.36 -17.45 -16.74
CA LYS A 43 -4.30 -18.48 -16.86
C LYS A 43 -4.23 -19.34 -15.60
N VAL A 44 -4.25 -18.72 -14.42
CA VAL A 44 -4.23 -19.38 -13.11
C VAL A 44 -5.41 -20.34 -12.96
N ASN A 45 -6.63 -19.89 -13.23
CA ASN A 45 -7.82 -20.73 -13.16
C ASN A 45 -7.80 -21.88 -14.17
N LYS A 46 -7.30 -21.65 -15.40
CA LYS A 46 -7.15 -22.73 -16.39
C LYS A 46 -6.20 -23.80 -15.90
N LEU A 47 -5.04 -23.39 -15.36
CA LEU A 47 -4.05 -24.31 -14.80
C LEU A 47 -4.63 -25.08 -13.60
N LEU A 48 -5.12 -24.37 -12.59
CA LEU A 48 -5.69 -24.98 -11.39
C LEU A 48 -6.88 -25.90 -11.70
N GLY A 49 -7.75 -25.47 -12.63
CA GLY A 49 -8.89 -26.24 -13.08
C GLY A 49 -8.51 -27.59 -13.71
N ALA A 50 -7.41 -27.64 -14.47
CA ALA A 50 -6.90 -28.87 -15.08
C ALA A 50 -6.48 -29.93 -14.05
N PHE A 51 -6.14 -29.52 -12.83
CA PHE A 51 -5.72 -30.41 -11.74
C PHE A 51 -6.81 -30.60 -10.67
N LYS A 52 -7.94 -29.91 -10.76
CA LYS A 52 -8.98 -29.95 -9.73
C LYS A 52 -9.59 -31.35 -9.54
N CYS A 53 -9.76 -32.10 -10.63
CA CYS A 53 -10.26 -33.48 -10.57
C CYS A 53 -9.27 -34.49 -9.96
N ILE A 54 -8.00 -34.12 -9.85
CA ILE A 54 -6.91 -34.94 -9.30
C ILE A 54 -6.22 -34.24 -8.11
N GLU A 55 -6.95 -33.38 -7.41
CA GLU A 55 -6.46 -32.60 -6.28
C GLU A 55 -5.85 -33.49 -5.19
N SER A 56 -6.47 -34.65 -4.90
CA SER A 56 -5.94 -35.63 -3.94
C SER A 56 -4.52 -36.08 -4.28
N ARG A 57 -4.22 -36.29 -5.58
CA ARG A 57 -2.87 -36.65 -6.04
C ARG A 57 -1.90 -35.49 -5.89
N THR A 58 -2.37 -34.26 -6.09
CA THR A 58 -1.57 -33.04 -5.89
C THR A 58 -1.17 -32.90 -4.42
N ILE A 59 -2.11 -33.13 -3.50
CA ILE A 59 -1.87 -33.14 -2.04
C ILE A 59 -0.90 -34.26 -1.65
N ASN A 60 -1.07 -35.47 -2.19
CA ASN A 60 -0.16 -36.60 -1.92
C ASN A 60 1.29 -36.33 -2.32
N LEU A 61 1.54 -35.39 -3.23
CA LEU A 61 2.87 -34.94 -3.66
C LEU A 61 3.32 -33.65 -2.96
N GLY A 62 2.74 -33.34 -1.80
CA GLY A 62 3.12 -32.18 -0.97
C GLY A 62 2.42 -30.87 -1.33
N GLY A 63 1.45 -30.90 -2.24
CA GLY A 63 0.64 -29.74 -2.60
C GLY A 63 -0.38 -29.35 -1.52
N LYS A 64 -1.27 -28.42 -1.87
CA LYS A 64 -2.35 -27.89 -1.02
C LYS A 64 -3.68 -27.94 -1.76
N ASN A 65 -4.77 -27.72 -1.04
CA ASN A 65 -6.09 -27.59 -1.66
C ASN A 65 -6.07 -26.54 -2.78
N ILE A 66 -6.64 -26.92 -3.92
CA ILE A 66 -6.81 -26.10 -5.12
C ILE A 66 -7.97 -25.15 -4.89
N VAL A 67 -7.66 -23.85 -4.91
CA VAL A 67 -8.64 -22.76 -4.78
C VAL A 67 -8.77 -22.09 -6.14
N LEU A 68 -9.95 -22.19 -6.73
CA LEU A 68 -10.26 -21.47 -7.97
C LEU A 68 -10.78 -20.09 -7.64
N TYR A 69 -10.43 -19.13 -8.49
CA TYR A 69 -11.01 -17.80 -8.45
C TYR A 69 -12.45 -17.85 -8.97
N ASN A 70 -13.39 -17.42 -8.16
CA ASN A 70 -14.84 -17.51 -8.41
C ASN A 70 -15.63 -16.28 -7.92
N SER A 71 -14.95 -15.23 -7.45
CA SER A 71 -15.56 -13.99 -7.00
C SER A 71 -14.68 -12.80 -7.33
N ASP A 72 -15.27 -11.63 -7.60
CA ASP A 72 -14.52 -10.40 -7.88
C ASP A 72 -13.86 -9.75 -6.64
N SER A 73 -13.54 -10.57 -5.63
CA SER A 73 -12.88 -10.12 -4.40
C SER A 73 -11.37 -10.26 -4.47
N TRP A 74 -10.67 -9.30 -3.87
CA TRP A 74 -9.21 -9.31 -3.74
C TRP A 74 -8.70 -10.55 -2.98
N ASP A 75 -9.38 -10.93 -1.90
CA ASP A 75 -8.96 -12.07 -1.09
C ASP A 75 -9.04 -13.38 -1.86
N ASN A 76 -10.08 -13.56 -2.69
CA ASN A 76 -10.21 -14.75 -3.54
C ASN A 76 -9.18 -14.73 -4.69
N TYR A 77 -8.89 -13.56 -5.25
CA TYR A 77 -7.82 -13.40 -6.24
C TYR A 77 -6.48 -13.84 -5.68
N ARG A 78 -6.09 -13.32 -4.51
CA ARG A 78 -4.85 -13.70 -3.81
C ARG A 78 -4.83 -15.19 -3.47
N ALA A 79 -5.94 -15.72 -2.95
CA ALA A 79 -6.03 -17.14 -2.60
C ALA A 79 -5.80 -18.07 -3.81
N ALA A 80 -6.31 -17.71 -4.98
CA ALA A 80 -6.06 -18.48 -6.21
C ALA A 80 -4.58 -18.40 -6.66
N LEU A 81 -3.97 -17.21 -6.60
CA LEU A 81 -2.53 -17.04 -6.87
C LEU A 81 -1.67 -17.91 -5.93
N GLU A 82 -1.91 -17.79 -4.62
CA GLU A 82 -1.21 -18.59 -3.61
C GLU A 82 -1.41 -20.08 -3.82
N SER A 83 -2.63 -20.50 -4.14
CA SER A 83 -2.94 -21.90 -4.44
C SER A 83 -2.18 -22.39 -5.67
N CYS A 84 -2.06 -21.56 -6.71
CA CYS A 84 -1.27 -21.87 -7.90
C CYS A 84 0.21 -22.06 -7.54
N SER A 85 0.85 -21.05 -6.95
CA SER A 85 2.26 -21.09 -6.55
C SER A 85 2.57 -22.30 -5.67
N LYS A 86 1.77 -22.55 -4.62
CA LYS A 86 1.98 -23.68 -3.69
C LYS A 86 1.85 -25.07 -4.35
N ASN A 87 1.17 -25.17 -5.48
CA ASN A 87 0.90 -26.46 -6.14
C ASN A 87 1.75 -26.71 -7.39
N LEU A 88 2.42 -25.70 -7.96
CA LEU A 88 3.18 -25.82 -9.21
C LEU A 88 4.18 -27.00 -9.21
N LYS A 89 4.97 -27.13 -8.13
CA LYS A 89 5.94 -28.23 -7.98
C LYS A 89 5.28 -29.61 -8.03
N SER A 90 4.17 -29.78 -7.32
CA SER A 90 3.43 -31.05 -7.29
C SER A 90 2.78 -31.34 -8.64
N MET A 91 2.23 -30.32 -9.31
CA MET A 91 1.66 -30.43 -10.67
C MET A 91 2.72 -30.87 -11.69
N ARG A 92 3.94 -30.31 -11.65
CA ARG A 92 5.10 -30.75 -12.46
C ARG A 92 5.38 -32.24 -12.25
N GLY A 93 5.41 -32.68 -10.99
CA GLY A 93 5.60 -34.10 -10.63
C GLY A 93 4.52 -35.02 -11.19
N ILE A 94 3.27 -34.60 -11.18
CA ILE A 94 2.15 -35.36 -11.75
C ILE A 94 2.29 -35.54 -13.26
N VAL A 95 2.66 -34.47 -13.97
CA VAL A 95 2.88 -34.49 -15.42
C VAL A 95 4.03 -35.42 -15.78
N TRP A 96 5.15 -35.39 -15.04
CA TRP A 96 6.27 -36.32 -15.25
C TRP A 96 5.88 -37.78 -15.02
N GLN A 97 4.91 -38.06 -14.15
CA GLN A 97 4.34 -39.40 -13.94
C GLN A 97 3.28 -39.77 -15.00
N SER A 98 3.37 -39.21 -16.21
CA SER A 98 2.53 -39.52 -17.39
C SER A 98 1.06 -39.10 -17.30
N PHE A 99 0.69 -38.12 -16.45
CA PHE A 99 -0.64 -37.52 -16.53
C PHE A 99 -0.72 -36.59 -17.75
N LYS A 100 -1.66 -36.89 -18.66
CA LYS A 100 -1.86 -36.10 -19.88
C LYS A 100 -2.68 -34.86 -19.58
N VAL A 101 -2.12 -33.70 -19.91
CA VAL A 101 -2.79 -32.40 -19.89
C VAL A 101 -2.67 -31.75 -21.26
N ALA A 102 -3.53 -30.77 -21.55
CA ALA A 102 -3.48 -30.02 -22.79
C ALA A 102 -2.17 -29.21 -22.92
N THR A 103 -1.71 -29.01 -24.16
CA THR A 103 -0.42 -28.34 -24.46
C THR A 103 -0.31 -26.94 -23.85
N ASN A 104 -1.40 -26.16 -23.86
CA ASN A 104 -1.44 -24.84 -23.24
C ASN A 104 -1.26 -24.88 -21.71
N ILE A 105 -1.70 -25.95 -21.04
CA ILE A 105 -1.49 -26.16 -19.61
C ILE A 105 -0.03 -26.56 -19.34
N LEU A 106 0.56 -27.43 -20.17
CA LEU A 106 1.99 -27.75 -20.08
C LEU A 106 2.86 -26.51 -20.20
N GLN A 107 2.55 -25.64 -21.17
CA GLN A 107 3.25 -24.38 -21.35
C GLN A 107 3.18 -23.50 -20.10
N LEU A 108 2.05 -23.43 -19.39
CA LEU A 108 1.94 -22.66 -18.15
C LEU A 108 2.73 -23.29 -16.99
N ILE A 109 2.69 -24.61 -16.84
CA ILE A 109 3.37 -25.34 -15.74
C ILE A 109 4.88 -25.12 -15.75
N PHE A 110 5.49 -25.08 -16.94
CA PHE A 110 6.93 -24.95 -17.14
C PHE A 110 7.35 -23.55 -17.61
N ASN A 111 6.51 -22.55 -17.39
CA ASN A 111 6.84 -21.16 -17.69
C ASN A 111 7.34 -20.45 -16.43
N ASP A 112 8.65 -20.29 -16.33
CA ASP A 112 9.30 -19.63 -15.19
C ASP A 112 8.88 -18.16 -15.06
N SER A 113 8.64 -17.45 -16.16
CA SER A 113 8.16 -16.07 -16.13
C SER A 113 6.74 -15.96 -15.56
N PHE A 114 5.88 -16.95 -15.81
CA PHE A 114 4.55 -17.02 -15.22
C PHE A 114 4.60 -17.32 -13.71
N GLU A 115 5.50 -18.22 -13.29
CA GLU A 115 5.73 -18.50 -11.87
C GLU A 115 6.26 -17.26 -11.14
N GLN A 116 7.27 -16.60 -11.69
CA GLN A 116 7.83 -15.36 -11.15
C GLN A 116 6.76 -14.25 -11.07
N GLU A 117 5.96 -14.05 -12.11
CA GLU A 117 4.88 -13.06 -12.13
C GLU A 117 3.85 -13.30 -10.99
N ILE A 118 3.54 -14.56 -10.67
CA ILE A 118 2.67 -14.92 -9.56
C ILE A 118 3.34 -14.63 -8.22
N GLU A 119 4.59 -15.05 -8.04
CA GLU A 119 5.32 -14.91 -6.78
C GLU A 119 5.51 -13.44 -6.41
N GLU A 120 5.92 -12.61 -7.35
CA GLU A 120 6.11 -11.19 -7.10
C GLU A 120 4.79 -10.47 -6.80
N LEU A 121 3.69 -10.86 -7.44
CA LEU A 121 2.37 -10.31 -7.13
C LEU A 121 1.87 -10.75 -5.75
N ILE A 122 2.18 -11.98 -5.33
CA ILE A 122 1.92 -12.45 -3.97
C ILE A 122 2.74 -11.62 -2.97
N GLU A 123 4.04 -11.43 -3.18
CA GLU A 123 4.88 -10.63 -2.27
C GLU A 123 4.33 -9.20 -2.15
N PHE A 124 4.01 -8.57 -3.28
CA PHE A 124 3.45 -7.21 -3.26
C PHE A 124 2.09 -7.15 -2.57
N SER A 125 1.24 -8.16 -2.76
CA SER A 125 -0.06 -8.23 -2.08
C SER A 125 0.06 -8.22 -0.55
N LEU A 126 1.13 -8.82 -0.01
CA LEU A 126 1.41 -8.82 1.43
C LEU A 126 1.79 -7.41 1.92
N GLU A 127 2.52 -6.65 1.11
CA GLU A 127 2.84 -5.26 1.44
C GLU A 127 1.59 -4.38 1.47
N ILE A 128 0.65 -4.60 0.55
CA ILE A 128 -0.65 -3.89 0.53
C ILE A 128 -1.49 -4.26 1.77
N GLU A 129 -1.56 -5.53 2.16
CA GLU A 129 -2.28 -5.92 3.39
C GLU A 129 -1.59 -5.39 4.65
N SER A 130 -0.26 -5.32 4.66
CA SER A 130 0.50 -4.69 5.74
C SER A 130 0.18 -3.21 5.86
N LEU A 131 0.16 -2.48 4.75
CA LEU A 131 -0.26 -1.08 4.70
C LEU A 131 -1.69 -0.93 5.23
N LYS A 132 -2.64 -1.73 4.73
CA LYS A 132 -4.04 -1.74 5.17
C LYS A 132 -4.18 -1.92 6.67
N SER A 133 -3.47 -2.90 7.22
CA SER A 133 -3.49 -3.20 8.65
C SER A 133 -2.95 -2.02 9.48
N LYS A 134 -1.89 -1.36 9.00
CA LYS A 134 -1.29 -0.21 9.65
C LYS A 134 -2.19 1.03 9.60
N VAL A 135 -2.80 1.35 8.45
CA VAL A 135 -3.66 2.54 8.31
C VAL A 135 -5.04 2.38 8.97
N LEU A 136 -5.49 1.15 9.18
CA LEU A 136 -6.74 0.85 9.90
C LEU A 136 -6.54 0.74 11.42
N ASN A 137 -5.30 0.78 11.91
CA ASN A 137 -5.05 0.77 13.34
C ASN A 137 -5.62 2.04 13.98
N ILE A 138 -6.37 1.90 15.08
CA ILE A 138 -7.01 3.02 15.79
C ILE A 138 -6.02 4.07 16.31
N GLN A 139 -4.75 3.68 16.50
CA GLN A 139 -3.67 4.58 16.92
C GLN A 139 -2.99 5.29 15.74
N CYS A 140 -3.33 4.93 14.49
CA CYS A 140 -2.76 5.52 13.30
C CYS A 140 -3.38 6.91 13.07
N ASN A 141 -2.56 7.95 13.19
CA ASN A 141 -2.95 9.31 12.83
C ASN A 141 -2.58 9.62 11.37
N ILE A 142 -2.97 10.80 10.89
CA ILE A 142 -2.73 11.27 9.51
C ILE A 142 -1.22 11.22 9.15
N ALA A 143 -0.35 11.59 10.09
CA ALA A 143 1.10 11.59 9.89
C ALA A 143 1.67 10.18 9.76
N ASP A 144 1.13 9.21 10.52
CA ASP A 144 1.48 7.79 10.43
C ASP A 144 1.02 7.20 9.10
N ALA A 145 -0.24 7.47 8.71
CA ALA A 145 -0.81 6.93 7.49
C ALA A 145 0.00 7.35 6.26
N ILE A 146 0.31 8.66 6.14
CA ILE A 146 1.12 9.15 5.02
C ILE A 146 2.56 8.65 5.09
N GLN A 147 3.13 8.46 6.29
CA GLN A 147 4.43 7.84 6.45
C GLN A 147 4.45 6.44 5.83
N TYR A 148 3.44 5.61 6.11
CA TYR A 148 3.36 4.26 5.57
C TYR A 148 3.18 4.23 4.05
N TRP A 149 2.39 5.16 3.51
CA TRP A 149 2.26 5.34 2.06
C TRP A 149 3.58 5.70 1.38
N LEU A 150 4.32 6.66 1.94
CA LEU A 150 5.61 7.07 1.41
C LEU A 150 6.67 5.95 1.53
N GLN A 151 6.63 5.16 2.60
CA GLN A 151 7.51 3.99 2.77
C GLN A 151 7.25 2.90 1.73
N LEU A 152 5.98 2.60 1.44
CA LEU A 152 5.61 1.61 0.44
C LEU A 152 6.18 1.96 -0.94
N ASN A 153 6.21 3.26 -1.28
CA ASN A 153 6.69 3.74 -2.58
C ASN A 153 8.21 3.84 -2.70
N LYS A 154 8.95 4.00 -1.59
CA LYS A 154 10.42 3.97 -1.58
C LYS A 154 11.00 2.55 -1.53
N SER A 155 10.18 1.51 -1.43
CA SER A 155 10.66 0.12 -1.34
C SER A 155 11.17 -0.38 -2.69
N ASP A 156 12.45 -0.73 -2.77
CA ASP A 156 13.08 -1.34 -3.96
C ASP A 156 12.40 -2.66 -4.38
N LYS A 157 11.68 -3.31 -3.46
CA LYS A 157 10.92 -4.54 -3.74
C LYS A 157 9.78 -4.34 -4.73
N ASN A 158 9.34 -3.09 -4.93
CA ASN A 158 8.12 -2.78 -5.66
C ASN A 158 8.39 -2.04 -6.99
N MET A 159 9.61 -2.10 -7.52
CA MET A 159 9.99 -1.33 -8.73
C MET A 159 9.03 -1.55 -9.91
N GLN A 160 8.53 -2.78 -10.10
CA GLN A 160 7.59 -3.07 -11.18
C GLN A 160 6.19 -2.45 -11.00
N TYR A 161 5.85 -2.04 -9.77
CA TYR A 161 4.57 -1.41 -9.43
C TYR A 161 4.72 0.09 -9.15
N THR A 162 5.91 0.66 -9.37
CA THR A 162 6.21 2.07 -9.09
C THR A 162 5.26 3.03 -9.78
N ASP A 163 4.86 2.77 -11.03
CA ASP A 163 3.92 3.64 -11.74
C ASP A 163 2.51 3.63 -11.10
N ILE A 164 2.04 2.45 -10.71
CA ILE A 164 0.75 2.30 -10.00
C ILE A 164 0.80 3.05 -8.67
N LEU A 165 1.88 2.85 -7.90
CA LEU A 165 2.06 3.46 -6.60
C LEU A 165 2.19 4.99 -6.69
N ASN A 166 2.98 5.50 -7.63
CA ASN A 166 3.15 6.94 -7.86
C ASN A 166 1.82 7.60 -8.24
N ASN A 167 1.02 6.97 -9.10
CA ASN A 167 -0.29 7.50 -9.50
C ASN A 167 -1.26 7.58 -8.31
N ILE A 168 -1.27 6.57 -7.46
CA ILE A 168 -2.12 6.56 -6.26
C ILE A 168 -1.60 7.56 -5.23
N LEU A 169 -0.28 7.64 -5.01
CA LEU A 169 0.32 8.59 -4.09
C LEU A 169 -0.03 10.03 -4.42
N LYS A 170 -0.06 10.43 -5.70
CA LYS A 170 -0.50 11.77 -6.10
C LYS A 170 -1.92 12.11 -5.64
N SER A 171 -2.76 11.10 -5.43
CA SER A 171 -4.13 11.25 -4.94
C SER A 171 -4.21 11.20 -3.41
N VAL A 172 -3.40 10.33 -2.79
CA VAL A 172 -3.34 10.16 -1.33
C VAL A 172 -2.68 11.36 -0.65
N VAL A 173 -1.56 11.83 -1.21
CA VAL A 173 -0.72 12.88 -0.63
C VAL A 173 -1.33 14.23 -0.94
N SER A 174 -1.73 14.96 0.11
CA SER A 174 -2.15 16.35 0.00
C SER A 174 -1.25 17.25 0.87
N PRO A 175 -1.30 18.58 0.69
CA PRO A 175 -0.48 19.49 1.49
C PRO A 175 -0.68 19.31 3.01
N ILE A 176 -1.90 19.01 3.44
CA ILE A 176 -2.22 18.74 4.85
C ILE A 176 -1.54 17.45 5.33
N HIS A 177 -1.49 16.41 4.50
CA HIS A 177 -0.80 15.16 4.84
C HIS A 177 0.71 15.41 4.99
N LEU A 178 1.30 16.16 4.06
CA LEU A 178 2.71 16.56 4.12
C LEU A 178 3.00 17.38 5.38
N ALA A 179 2.19 18.40 5.67
CA ALA A 179 2.31 19.21 6.87
C ALA A 179 2.16 18.38 8.15
N SER A 180 1.19 17.46 8.19
CA SER A 180 0.98 16.57 9.33
C SER A 180 2.18 15.67 9.59
N ASN A 181 2.80 15.12 8.54
CA ASN A 181 4.02 14.32 8.68
C ASN A 181 5.24 15.17 9.04
N TYR A 182 5.35 16.36 8.47
CA TYR A 182 6.44 17.28 8.74
C TYR A 182 6.47 17.80 10.19
N LEU A 183 5.29 18.20 10.69
CA LEU A 183 5.12 18.70 12.05
C LEU A 183 5.10 17.59 13.09
N ASN A 184 5.03 16.32 12.66
CA ASN A 184 5.13 15.19 13.56
C ASN A 184 6.59 15.03 14.04
N PRO A 185 6.86 15.08 15.36
CA PRO A 185 8.22 15.00 15.89
C PRO A 185 8.97 13.70 15.57
N LYS A 186 8.24 12.62 15.27
CA LYS A 186 8.81 11.32 14.90
C LYS A 186 9.31 11.30 13.46
N TYR A 187 8.57 11.90 12.52
CA TYR A 187 8.84 11.77 11.08
C TYR A 187 9.58 12.96 10.49
N LYS A 188 9.19 14.19 10.86
CA LYS A 188 9.83 15.43 10.42
C LYS A 188 10.06 15.53 8.90
N GLY A 189 9.16 14.93 8.12
CA GLY A 189 9.26 14.88 6.65
C GLY A 189 10.44 14.10 6.08
N ARG A 190 11.21 13.34 6.88
CA ARG A 190 12.45 12.67 6.45
C ARG A 190 12.36 11.88 5.15
N ILE A 191 11.20 11.28 4.85
CA ILE A 191 11.02 10.49 3.63
C ILE A 191 10.78 11.37 2.41
N PHE A 192 10.04 12.46 2.52
CA PHE A 192 9.59 13.21 1.35
C PHE A 192 10.34 14.52 1.12
N MET A 193 11.11 15.03 2.08
CA MET A 193 11.81 16.32 1.94
C MET A 193 12.87 16.34 0.84
N GLU A 194 13.35 15.17 0.39
CA GLU A 194 14.24 15.04 -0.78
C GLU A 194 13.51 15.17 -2.12
N ASN A 195 12.17 15.18 -2.11
CA ASN A 195 11.35 15.39 -3.29
C ASN A 195 10.96 16.87 -3.36
N ASP A 196 11.55 17.59 -4.32
CA ASP A 196 11.36 19.03 -4.49
C ASP A 196 9.89 19.44 -4.67
N GLU A 197 9.07 18.60 -5.34
CA GLU A 197 7.64 18.87 -5.54
C GLU A 197 6.88 18.85 -4.21
N TYR A 198 7.17 17.86 -3.35
CA TYR A 198 6.56 17.76 -2.03
C TYR A 198 7.06 18.84 -1.07
N ALA A 199 8.35 19.15 -1.09
CA ALA A 199 8.93 20.23 -0.29
C ALA A 199 8.28 21.58 -0.66
N TYR A 200 8.23 21.90 -1.95
CA TYR A 200 7.58 23.12 -2.44
C TYR A 200 6.10 23.19 -2.07
N THR A 201 5.37 22.07 -2.21
CA THR A 201 3.95 21.99 -1.86
C THR A 201 3.70 22.29 -0.38
N LEU A 202 4.55 21.76 0.50
CA LEU A 202 4.50 22.03 1.94
C LEU A 202 4.78 23.50 2.27
N GLU A 203 5.84 24.06 1.67
CA GLU A 203 6.23 25.46 1.90
C GLU A 203 5.12 26.42 1.46
N LYS A 204 4.61 26.23 0.24
CA LYS A 204 3.51 27.02 -0.29
C LYS A 204 2.28 26.94 0.62
N PHE A 205 1.89 25.72 1.01
CA PHE A 205 0.76 25.53 1.92
C PHE A 205 0.95 26.24 3.26
N SER A 206 2.17 26.21 3.81
CA SER A 206 2.49 26.87 5.08
C SER A 206 2.37 28.39 4.96
N VAL A 207 2.88 28.98 3.86
CA VAL A 207 2.77 30.42 3.60
C VAL A 207 1.33 30.86 3.39
N ASP A 208 0.55 30.07 2.64
CA ASP A 208 -0.81 30.41 2.25
C ASP A 208 -1.80 30.29 3.43
N ASN A 209 -1.54 29.42 4.41
CA ASN A 209 -2.52 29.05 5.45
C ASN A 209 -2.14 29.43 6.88
N LEU A 210 -0.88 29.79 7.16
CA LEU A 210 -0.48 30.19 8.50
C LEU A 210 -0.67 31.70 8.70
N SER A 211 -1.29 32.06 9.82
CA SER A 211 -1.32 33.45 10.28
C SER A 211 0.08 33.95 10.68
N GLY A 212 0.24 35.25 10.90
CA GLY A 212 1.52 35.80 11.39
C GLY A 212 2.00 35.16 12.71
N GLU A 213 1.09 34.78 13.61
CA GLU A 213 1.44 33.98 14.80
C GLU A 213 1.77 32.54 14.45
N GLY A 214 1.00 31.92 13.55
CA GLY A 214 1.28 30.57 13.04
C GLY A 214 2.68 30.46 12.45
N MET A 215 3.11 31.44 11.66
CA MET A 215 4.45 31.51 11.09
C MET A 215 5.55 31.66 12.15
N ARG A 216 5.31 32.45 13.22
CA ARG A 216 6.25 32.53 14.36
C ARG A 216 6.40 31.19 15.07
N GLN A 217 5.28 30.49 15.33
CA GLN A 217 5.31 29.17 15.96
C GLN A 217 5.98 28.13 15.06
N TYR A 218 5.74 28.20 13.75
CA TYR A 218 6.41 27.36 12.76
C TYR A 218 7.93 27.58 12.77
N MET A 219 8.40 28.83 12.78
CA MET A 219 9.83 29.14 12.92
C MET A 219 10.42 28.59 14.22
N LYS A 220 9.70 28.70 15.34
CA LYS A 220 10.15 28.12 16.63
C LYS A 220 10.24 26.59 16.57
N TYR A 221 9.31 25.91 15.90
CA TYR A 221 9.36 24.47 15.66
C TYR A 221 10.62 24.10 14.84
N MET A 222 10.86 24.82 13.74
CA MET A 222 12.00 24.63 12.86
C MET A 222 13.34 24.81 13.57
N SER A 223 13.47 25.88 14.37
CA SER A 223 14.66 26.16 15.18
C SER A 223 14.73 25.34 16.47
N GLN A 224 13.77 24.45 16.72
CA GLN A 224 13.67 23.62 17.94
C GLN A 224 13.74 24.43 19.24
N MET A 225 13.11 25.61 19.26
CA MET A 225 13.18 26.54 20.39
C MET A 225 12.00 26.34 21.36
N GLU A 226 12.15 26.89 22.57
CA GLU A 226 11.10 26.98 23.59
C GLU A 226 10.44 25.63 23.94
N ILE A 227 9.13 25.48 23.74
CA ILE A 227 8.40 24.26 24.06
C ILE A 227 8.81 23.09 23.15
N PHE A 228 9.29 23.38 21.94
CA PHE A 228 9.68 22.37 20.97
C PHE A 228 10.99 21.70 21.33
N SER A 229 11.95 22.39 21.97
CA SER A 229 13.19 21.75 22.46
C SER A 229 12.85 20.60 23.41
N LYS A 230 11.99 20.86 24.40
CA LYS A 230 11.50 19.85 25.36
C LYS A 230 10.75 18.71 24.67
N LEU A 231 9.92 19.01 23.67
CA LEU A 231 9.18 18.01 22.91
C LEU A 231 10.13 17.07 22.14
N PHE A 232 11.17 17.61 21.53
CA PHE A 232 12.15 16.81 20.81
C PHE A 232 13.05 16.00 21.74
N ASP A 233 13.46 16.56 22.87
CA ASP A 233 14.23 15.85 23.90
C ASP A 233 13.45 14.64 24.45
N LYS A 234 12.16 14.85 24.77
CA LYS A 234 11.28 13.77 25.24
C LYS A 234 11.11 12.68 24.19
N ASN A 235 10.94 13.04 22.91
CA ASN A 235 10.83 12.05 21.84
C ASN A 235 12.14 11.31 21.59
N ALA A 236 13.30 11.98 21.71
CA ALA A 236 14.59 11.33 21.63
C ALA A 236 14.78 10.31 22.77
N LEU A 237 14.40 10.68 24.00
CA LEU A 237 14.40 9.80 25.17
C LEU A 237 13.47 8.58 24.97
N MET A 238 12.24 8.80 24.52
CA MET A 238 11.28 7.72 24.25
C MET A 238 11.78 6.77 23.15
N THR A 239 12.41 7.31 22.11
CA THR A 239 12.97 6.48 21.02
C THR A 239 14.11 5.60 21.54
N LYS A 240 14.99 6.13 22.41
CA LYS A 240 16.06 5.33 23.04
C LYS A 240 15.51 4.24 23.95
N LEU A 241 14.49 4.55 24.76
CA LEU A 241 13.87 3.60 25.69
C LEU A 241 13.09 2.48 24.98
N CYS A 242 12.44 2.75 23.84
CA CYS A 242 11.66 1.75 23.11
C CYS A 242 12.50 0.89 22.14
N PHE A 243 13.65 1.38 21.67
CA PHE A 243 14.47 0.67 20.67
C PHE A 243 15.83 0.20 21.19
N GLY A 244 16.12 0.33 22.49
CA GLY A 244 17.27 -0.31 23.13
C GLY A 244 18.59 -0.04 22.41
N GLN A 245 19.03 1.22 22.42
CA GLN A 245 20.45 1.55 22.34
C GLN A 245 20.95 1.88 23.74
#